data_AF-A0A6V8P1J9-F1
#
_entry.id   AF-A0A6V8P1J9-F1
#
_cell.length_a   1.000
_cell.length_b   1.000
_cell.length_c   1.000
_cell.angle_alpha   90.00
_cell.angle_beta   90.00
_cell.angle_gamma   90.00
#
_symmetry.space_group_name_H-M   'P 1'
#
loop_
_entity.id
_entity.type
_entity.pdbx_description
1 polymer ?
#
loop_
_entity_poly.entity_id
_entity_poly.type
_entity_poly.pdbx_seq_one_letter_code
_entity_poly.pdbx_strand_id
1 'polypeptide(L)' 'MQGFRVTVKIKVGVSRILPFLETTEEIWDETLAVNLKGTFLCCQAVIPHLLRQGKGKSINLSSKSGKRGT' A
#
# COMPACT_ATOMS: atom_id res chain seq x y z
N MET A 1 24.33 -6.97 18.11
CA MET A 1 23.05 -6.29 17.76
C MET A 1 22.31 -7.15 16.74
N GLN A 2 21.57 -8.16 17.20
CA GLN A 2 20.94 -9.18 16.36
C GLN A 2 19.65 -8.59 15.74
N GLY A 3 19.56 -8.63 14.41
CA GLY A 3 18.46 -8.06 13.64
C GLY A 3 17.11 -8.66 14.04
N PHE A 4 16.27 -7.82 14.62
CA PHE A 4 14.93 -8.21 14.98
C PHE A 4 14.00 -8.23 13.74
N ARG A 5 13.13 -9.24 13.63
CA ARG A 5 12.13 -9.39 12.55
C ARG A 5 10.73 -9.56 13.12
N VAL A 6 9.82 -8.66 12.74
CA VAL A 6 8.36 -8.81 12.80
C VAL A 6 7.85 -8.39 11.42
N THR A 7 6.98 -9.18 10.78
CA THR A 7 6.52 -8.93 9.40
C THR A 7 5.03 -8.59 9.40
N VAL A 8 4.70 -7.39 8.94
CA VAL A 8 3.32 -7.01 8.59
C VAL A 8 3.22 -6.94 7.07
N LYS A 9 2.30 -7.71 6.49
CA LYS A 9 1.98 -7.69 5.06
C LYS A 9 0.66 -6.96 4.86
N ILE A 10 0.71 -5.84 4.16
CA ILE A 10 -0.49 -5.10 3.74
C ILE A 10 -0.77 -5.52 2.29
N LYS A 11 -1.89 -6.21 2.06
CA LYS A 11 -2.37 -6.59 0.72
C LYS A 11 -3.79 -6.07 0.55
N VAL A 12 -3.92 -4.96 -0.15
CA VAL A 12 -5.21 -4.47 -0.67
C VAL A 12 -4.93 -3.83 -2.03
N GLY A 13 -5.73 -4.16 -3.02
CA GLY A 13 -5.46 -3.83 -4.41
C GLY A 13 -6.70 -3.99 -5.26
N VAL A 14 -7.29 -2.90 -5.72
CA VAL A 14 -8.27 -2.93 -6.82
C VAL A 14 -7.59 -2.42 -8.08
N SER A 15 -7.84 -3.12 -9.19
CA SER A 15 -7.30 -2.77 -10.51
C SER A 15 -8.45 -2.87 -11.50
N ARG A 16 -8.76 -1.75 -12.16
CA ARG A 16 -9.65 -1.69 -13.31
C ARG A 16 -8.79 -1.34 -14.52
N ILE A 17 -8.84 -2.19 -15.55
CA ILE A 17 -8.17 -1.92 -16.81
C ILE A 17 -9.21 -1.32 -17.73
N LEU A 18 -9.12 -0.02 -17.93
CA LEU A 18 -10.02 0.77 -18.78
C LEU A 18 -9.18 1.65 -19.69
N PRO A 19 -9.68 1.98 -20.90
CA PRO A 19 -9.14 3.08 -21.67
C PRO A 19 -9.10 4.35 -20.83
N PHE A 20 -8.10 5.21 -21.07
CA PHE A 20 -7.91 6.44 -20.28
C PHE A 20 -9.17 7.31 -20.24
N LEU A 21 -9.82 7.48 -21.39
CA LEU A 21 -11.04 8.31 -21.52
C LEU A 21 -12.30 7.67 -20.92
N GLU A 22 -12.25 6.40 -20.54
CA GLU A 22 -13.34 5.69 -19.86
C GLU A 22 -13.12 5.61 -18.35
N THR A 23 -11.97 6.11 -17.86
CA THR A 23 -11.69 6.15 -16.43
C THR A 23 -12.39 7.35 -15.81
N THR A 24 -13.48 7.09 -15.08
CA THR A 24 -14.23 8.14 -14.38
C THR A 24 -13.51 8.55 -13.08
N GLU A 25 -13.85 9.72 -12.54
CA GLU A 25 -13.32 10.19 -11.26
C GLU A 25 -13.65 9.24 -10.12
N GLU A 26 -14.84 8.62 -10.11
CA GLU A 26 -15.23 7.66 -9.08
C GLU A 26 -14.33 6.41 -9.10
N ILE A 27 -13.99 5.91 -10.29
CA ILE A 27 -13.10 4.76 -10.47
C ILE A 27 -11.68 5.11 -10.03
N TRP A 28 -11.23 6.32 -10.36
CA TRP A 28 -9.94 6.85 -9.95
C TRP A 28 -9.84 6.96 -8.43
N ASP A 29 -10.84 7.56 -7.80
CA ASP A 29 -10.90 7.76 -6.36
C ASP A 29 -11.01 6.45 -5.59
N GLU A 30 -11.82 5.48 -6.06
CA GLU A 30 -11.87 4.13 -5.47
C GLU A 30 -10.47 3.49 -5.51
N THR A 31 -9.80 3.58 -6.66
CA THR A 31 -8.47 3.00 -6.86
C THR A 31 -7.44 3.62 -5.91
N LEU A 32 -7.42 4.95 -5.78
CA LEU A 32 -6.51 5.64 -4.87
C LEU A 32 -6.86 5.43 -3.40
N ALA A 33 -8.15 5.43 -3.06
CA ALA A 33 -8.63 5.21 -1.70
C ALA A 33 -8.16 3.86 -1.17
N VAL A 34 -8.24 2.81 -1.98
CA VAL A 34 -7.82 1.46 -1.61
C VAL A 34 -6.31 1.30 -1.66
N ASN A 35 -5.69 1.60 -2.81
CA ASN A 35 -4.31 1.19 -3.09
C ASN A 35 -3.29 2.11 -2.39
N LEU A 36 -3.60 3.40 -2.26
CA LEU A 36 -2.69 4.40 -1.72
C LEU A 36 -3.10 4.84 -0.31
N LYS A 37 -4.29 5.43 -0.17
CA LYS A 37 -4.76 5.98 1.11
C LYS A 37 -4.93 4.89 2.17
N GLY A 38 -5.53 3.76 1.81
CA GLY A 38 -5.66 2.61 2.70
C GLY A 38 -4.30 2.12 3.22
N THR A 39 -3.35 1.92 2.31
CA THR A 39 -1.97 1.51 2.66
C THR A 39 -1.29 2.52 3.59
N PHE A 40 -1.43 3.82 3.31
CA PHE A 40 -0.89 4.89 4.16
C PHE A 40 -1.48 4.84 5.58
N LEU A 41 -2.81 4.74 5.71
CA LEU A 41 -3.49 4.67 7.01
C LEU A 41 -3.10 3.41 7.79
N CYS A 42 -2.98 2.26 7.12
CA CYS A 42 -2.47 1.04 7.75
C CYS A 42 -1.04 1.22 8.27
N CYS A 43 -0.16 1.87 7.50
CA CYS A 43 1.19 2.18 7.96
C CYS A 43 1.16 3.10 9.19
N GLN A 44 0.35 4.16 9.15
CA GLN A 44 0.20 5.10 10.25
C GLN A 44 -0.27 4.41 11.54
N ALA A 45 -1.18 3.44 11.42
CA ALA A 45 -1.66 2.65 12.56
C ALA A 45 -0.59 1.68 13.10
N VAL A 46 0.17 1.02 12.23
CA VAL A 46 1.10 -0.06 12.61
C VAL A 46 2.46 0.46 13.08
N ILE A 47 3.00 1.50 12.45
CA ILE A 47 4.37 2.00 12.71
C ILE A 47 4.62 2.32 14.19
N PRO A 48 3.71 3.00 14.93
CA PRO A 48 3.93 3.29 16.35
C PRO A 48 4.14 2.03 17.19
N HIS A 49 3.49 0.91 16.84
CA HIS A 49 3.66 -0.36 17.55
C HIS A 49 5.04 -0.97 17.28
N LEU A 50 5.51 -0.92 16.03
CA LEU A 50 6.83 -1.40 15.65
C LEU A 50 7.95 -0.59 16.33
N LEU A 51 7.75 0.74 16.43
CA LEU A 51 8.67 1.64 17.13
C LEU A 51 8.73 1.32 18.63
N ARG A 52 7.58 1.17 19.30
CA ARG A 52 7.52 0.79 20.73
C ARG A 52 8.14 -0.57 21.01
N GLN A 53 8.01 -1.52 20.09
CA GLN A 53 8.61 -2.84 20.23
C GLN A 53 10.14 -2.80 20.07
N GLY A 54 10.72 -1.72 19.56
CA GLY A 54 12.14 -1.63 19.20
C GLY A 54 12.53 -2.59 18.07
N LYS A 55 11.55 -3.20 17.42
CA LYS A 55 11.71 -4.22 16.38
C LYS A 55 10.51 -4.34 15.47
N GLY A 56 10.77 -4.46 14.17
CA GLY A 56 9.75 -4.82 13.19
C GLY A 56 10.05 -4.31 11.78
N LYS A 57 9.27 -4.78 10.81
CA LYS A 57 9.35 -4.41 9.40
C LYS A 57 7.93 -4.25 8.83
N SER A 58 7.69 -3.08 8.25
CA SER A 58 6.50 -2.84 7.42
C SER A 58 6.87 -3.08 5.95
N ILE A 59 6.13 -3.94 5.26
CA ILE A 59 6.37 -4.27 3.85
C ILE A 59 5.12 -3.94 3.04
N ASN A 60 5.27 -2.99 2.12
CA ASN A 60 4.22 -2.59 1.18
C ASN A 60 4.45 -3.24 -0.19
N LEU A 61 3.37 -3.69 -0.82
CA LEU A 61 3.43 -4.30 -2.15
C LEU A 61 3.20 -3.23 -3.21
N SER A 62 4.07 -3.22 -4.22
CA SER A 62 3.94 -2.39 -5.42
C SER A 62 3.93 -3.29 -6.66
N SER A 63 3.53 -2.76 -7.81
CA SER A 63 3.45 -3.48 -9.08
C SER A 63 4.47 -2.98 -10.09
N LYS A 64 4.73 -3.76 -11.14
CA LYS A 64 5.56 -3.32 -12.27
C LYS A 64 4.95 -2.12 -12.99
N SER A 65 3.63 -2.07 -13.11
CA SER A 65 2.89 -0.97 -13.75
C SER A 65 3.11 0.35 -13.02
N GLY A 66 3.19 0.35 -11.68
CA GLY A 66 3.50 1.56 -10.90
C GLY A 66 4.91 2.13 -11.10
N LYS A 67 5.82 1.39 -11.74
CA LYS A 67 7.20 1.84 -12.00
C LYS A 67 7.43 2.33 -13.43
N ARG A 68 6.68 1.80 -14.40
CA ARG A 68 6.99 1.97 -15.83
C ARG A 68 5.80 2.43 -16.67
N GLY A 69 4.60 2.47 -16.09
CA GLY A 69 3.38 2.44 -16.89
C GLY A 69 3.26 1.12 -17.65
N THR A 70 2.09 0.87 -18.21
CA THR A 70 1.81 -0.23 -19.13
C THR A 70 0.85 0.26 -20.18
#